data_AF-A0A933BUX7-F1
#
_entry.id   AF-A0A933BUX7-F1
#
_cell.length_a   1.000
_cell.length_b   1.000
_cell.length_c   1.000
_cell.angle_alpha   90.00
_cell.angle_beta   90.00
_cell.angle_gamma   90.00
#
_symmetry.space_group_name_H-M   'P 1'
#
loop_
_entity.id
_entity.type
_entity.pdbx_description
1 polymer ?
#
loop_
_entity_poly.entity_id
_entity_poly.type
_entity_poly.pdbx_seq_one_letter_code
_entity_poly.pdbx_strand_id
1 'polypeptide(L)' 'TALVEDVCQGAEALQRAFRPTKVNYAVLGNQSPHIHWHLIPRHAGDPAWPGPVWGHPHEKAVPPPGRARELVRAIRHALR' A
#
# COMPACT_ATOMS: atom_id res chain seq x y z
N THR A 1 -6.01 17.74 11.24
CA THR A 1 -4.95 17.91 10.24
C THR A 1 -3.91 16.80 10.33
N ALA A 2 -3.39 16.47 11.53
CA ALA A 2 -2.41 15.40 11.76
C ALA A 2 -2.66 14.06 11.03
N LEU A 3 -3.89 13.53 11.06
CA LEU A 3 -4.18 12.23 10.43
C LEU A 3 -3.94 12.22 8.90
N VAL A 4 -4.26 13.32 8.21
CA VAL A 4 -4.03 13.41 6.76
C VAL A 4 -2.53 13.56 6.47
N GLU A 5 -1.80 14.27 7.34
CA GLU A 5 -0.35 14.40 7.26
C GLU A 5 0.34 13.04 7.40
N ASP A 6 -0.07 12.21 8.37
CA ASP A 6 0.45 10.85 8.54
C ASP A 6 0.18 9.97 7.31
N VAL A 7 -1.02 10.07 6.73
CA VAL A 7 -1.41 9.36 5.49
C VAL A 7 -0.54 9.80 4.32
N CYS A 8 -0.27 11.11 4.19
CA CYS A 8 0.63 11.64 3.18
C CYS A 8 2.08 11.16 3.39
N GLN A 9 2.61 11.24 4.60
CA GLN A 9 3.97 10.80 4.92
C GLN A 9 4.16 9.30 4.64
N GLY A 10 3.18 8.47 5.03
CA GLY A 10 3.18 7.05 4.73
C GLY A 10 3.21 6.77 3.23
N ALA A 11 2.39 7.49 2.46
CA ALA A 11 2.35 7.31 1.02
C ALA A 11 3.61 7.80 0.30
N GLU A 12 4.22 8.88 0.77
CA GLU A 12 5.51 9.32 0.26
C GLU A 12 6.62 8.31 0.54
N ALA A 13 6.64 7.71 1.73
CA ALA A 13 7.60 6.65 2.05
C ALA A 13 7.41 5.44 1.11
N LEU A 14 6.16 5.06 0.82
CA LEU A 14 5.87 4.03 -0.17
C LEU A 14 6.33 4.44 -1.58
N GLN A 15 6.13 5.70 -1.98
CA GLN A 15 6.59 6.21 -3.26
C GLN A 15 8.12 6.12 -3.39
N ARG A 16 8.85 6.52 -2.34
CA ARG A 16 10.33 6.45 -2.28
C ARG A 16 10.83 5.00 -2.28
N ALA A 17 10.19 4.12 -1.51
CA ALA A 17 10.63 2.73 -1.35
C ALA A 17 10.39 1.86 -2.59
N PHE A 18 9.25 2.07 -3.28
CA PHE A 18 8.79 1.14 -4.32
C PHE A 18 8.69 1.74 -5.72
N ARG A 19 8.77 3.08 -5.85
CA ARG A 19 8.61 3.81 -7.12
C ARG A 19 7.38 3.32 -7.92
N PRO A 20 6.19 3.22 -7.29
CA PRO A 20 4.99 2.81 -7.99
C PRO A 20 4.59 3.84 -9.04
N THR A 21 3.82 3.41 -10.03
CA THR A 21 3.15 4.30 -10.98
C THR A 21 2.19 5.23 -10.25
N LYS A 22 1.47 4.72 -9.23
CA LYS A 22 0.54 5.51 -8.40
C LYS A 22 0.34 4.86 -7.03
N VAL A 23 0.25 5.65 -5.96
CA VAL A 23 -0.32 5.17 -4.68
C VAL A 23 -1.84 5.37 -4.69
N ASN A 24 -2.62 4.31 -4.47
CA ASN A 24 -4.05 4.42 -4.18
C ASN A 24 -4.27 4.63 -2.68
N TYR A 25 -5.26 5.44 -2.34
CA TYR A 25 -5.66 5.79 -0.98
C TYR A 25 -7.13 5.41 -0.83
N ALA A 26 -7.49 4.67 0.22
CA ALA A 26 -8.89 4.38 0.51
C ALA A 26 -9.16 4.24 2.00
N VAL A 27 -10.28 4.79 2.42
CA VAL A 27 -10.94 4.49 3.70
C VAL A 27 -12.23 3.77 3.34
N LEU A 28 -12.27 2.47 3.60
CA LEU A 28 -13.47 1.67 3.44
C LEU A 28 -14.09 1.47 4.82
N GLY A 29 -14.54 0.25 5.15
CA GLY A 29 -15.14 -0.04 6.45
C GLY A 29 -16.25 -1.08 6.42
N ASN A 30 -16.60 -1.60 5.25
CA ASN A 30 -17.74 -2.53 5.10
C ASN A 30 -17.61 -3.82 5.94
N GLN A 31 -16.39 -4.27 6.25
CA GLN A 31 -16.14 -5.51 7.01
C GLN A 31 -15.46 -5.30 8.37
N SER A 32 -14.84 -4.13 8.60
CA SER A 32 -14.16 -3.81 9.85
C SER A 32 -14.52 -2.39 10.26
N PRO A 33 -15.13 -2.19 11.45
CA PRO A 33 -15.62 -0.88 11.89
C PRO A 33 -14.50 0.05 12.38
N HIS A 34 -13.32 -0.47 12.70
CA HIS A 34 -12.20 0.36 13.14
C HIS A 34 -11.67 1.17 11.96
N ILE A 35 -11.53 2.49 12.12
CA ILE A 35 -11.06 3.37 11.05
C ILE A 35 -9.62 3.01 10.64
N HIS A 36 -9.40 2.86 9.34
CA HIS A 36 -8.08 2.55 8.78
C HIS A 36 -7.98 3.06 7.34
N TRP A 37 -6.76 3.38 6.93
CA TRP A 37 -6.44 3.74 5.55
C TRP A 37 -5.67 2.60 4.88
N HIS A 38 -6.07 2.28 3.67
CA HIS A 38 -5.25 1.51 2.76
C HIS A 38 -4.38 2.46 1.93
N LEU A 39 -3.07 2.24 1.99
CA LEU A 39 -2.09 2.85 1.09
C LEU A 39 -1.50 1.77 0.21
N ILE A 40 -1.79 1.82 -1.09
CA ILE A 40 -1.51 0.71 -2.01
C ILE A 40 -0.63 1.20 -3.16
N PRO A 41 0.67 0.86 -3.18
CA PRO A 41 1.55 1.11 -4.33
C PRO A 41 1.07 0.29 -5.53
N ARG A 42 0.68 0.95 -6.62
CA ARG A 42 0.21 0.33 -7.86
C ARG A 42 1.22 0.51 -8.97
N HIS A 43 1.38 -0.52 -9.79
CA HIS A 43 2.25 -0.49 -10.96
C HIS A 43 1.41 -0.71 -12.21
N ALA A 44 1.75 -0.03 -13.31
CA ALA A 44 1.15 -0.32 -14.59
C ALA A 44 1.36 -1.81 -14.94
N GLY A 45 0.26 -2.52 -15.23
CA GLY A 45 0.29 -3.95 -15.52
C GLY A 45 0.25 -4.86 -14.27
N ASP A 46 0.06 -4.32 -13.06
CA ASP A 46 -0.33 -5.18 -11.93
C ASP A 46 -1.68 -5.88 -12.19
N PRO A 47 -1.97 -7.02 -11.56
CA PRO A 47 -3.12 -7.86 -11.93
C PRO A 47 -4.45 -7.10 -11.98
N ALA A 48 -4.65 -6.14 -11.08
CA ALA A 48 -5.88 -5.38 -10.98
C ALA A 48 -5.86 -4.07 -11.79
N TRP A 49 -4.78 -3.73 -12.50
CA TRP A 49 -4.68 -2.47 -13.25
C TRP A 49 -5.65 -2.44 -14.45
N PRO A 50 -6.33 -1.31 -14.74
CA PRO A 50 -6.33 -0.03 -14.01
C PRO A 50 -7.38 0.07 -12.89
N GLY A 51 -8.10 -1.02 -12.61
CA GLY A 51 -9.17 -1.09 -11.62
C GLY A 51 -8.70 -1.13 -10.15
N PRO A 52 -9.67 -1.17 -9.21
CA PRO A 52 -9.41 -1.34 -7.79
C PRO A 52 -8.91 -2.75 -7.47
N VAL A 53 -8.09 -2.89 -6.43
CA VAL A 53 -7.57 -4.21 -6.00
C VAL A 53 -8.61 -5.05 -5.24
N TRP A 54 -9.60 -4.41 -4.61
CA TRP A 54 -10.62 -5.11 -3.82
C TRP A 54 -11.57 -5.88 -4.74
N GLY A 55 -11.77 -7.17 -4.46
CA GLY A 55 -12.64 -8.04 -5.25
C GLY A 55 -12.05 -8.49 -6.59
N HIS A 56 -10.86 -8.03 -6.96
CA HIS A 56 -10.17 -8.52 -8.16
C HIS A 56 -9.62 -9.94 -7.91
N PRO A 57 -10.00 -10.96 -8.70
CA PRO A 57 -9.48 -12.31 -8.54
C PRO A 57 -7.98 -12.33 -8.83
N HIS A 58 -7.18 -12.77 -7.86
CA HIS A 58 -5.75 -12.98 -8.05
C HIS A 58 -5.28 -14.13 -7.17
N GLU A 59 -4.23 -14.81 -7.60
CA GLU A 59 -3.55 -15.77 -6.74
C GLU A 59 -2.93 -15.03 -5.57
N LYS A 60 -3.19 -15.52 -4.36
CA LYS A 60 -2.60 -14.96 -3.15
C LYS A 60 -1.09 -15.20 -3.19
N ALA A 61 -0.33 -14.17 -3.48
CA ALA A 61 1.12 -14.24 -3.43
C ALA A 61 1.58 -14.46 -1.98
N VAL A 62 2.24 -15.59 -1.72
CA VAL A 62 2.94 -15.82 -0.45
C VAL A 62 4.36 -15.31 -0.62
N PRO A 63 4.76 -14.20 0.03
CA PRO A 63 6.12 -13.71 -0.08
C PRO A 63 7.11 -14.76 0.47
N PRO A 64 8.29 -14.94 -0.16
CA PRO A 64 9.32 -15.82 0.36
C PRO A 64 9.71 -15.48 1.81
N PRO A 65 10.22 -16.46 2.59
CA PRO A 65 10.71 -16.19 3.94
C PRO A 65 11.67 -14.99 3.97
N GLY A 66 11.43 -14.04 4.87
CA GLY A 66 12.25 -12.85 5.02
C GLY A 66 11.86 -11.67 4.11
N ARG A 67 11.14 -11.89 3.01
CA ARG A 67 10.74 -10.80 2.09
C ARG A 67 9.89 -9.74 2.79
N ALA A 68 8.95 -10.15 3.65
CA ALA A 68 8.16 -9.19 4.44
C ALA A 68 9.05 -8.28 5.32
N ARG A 69 10.11 -8.83 5.93
CA ARG A 69 11.05 -8.05 6.75
C ARG A 69 11.85 -7.05 5.90
N GLU A 70 12.24 -7.43 4.69
CA GLU A 70 12.90 -6.52 3.74
C GLU A 70 12.00 -5.35 3.34
N LEU A 71 10.74 -5.65 3.00
CA LEU A 71 9.77 -4.61 2.62
C LEU A 71 9.54 -3.63 3.78
N VAL A 72 9.37 -4.14 5.01
CA VAL A 72 9.24 -3.31 6.21
C VAL A 72 10.49 -2.45 6.42
N ARG A 73 11.70 -2.99 6.24
CA ARG A 73 12.95 -2.21 6.34
C ARG A 73 13.02 -1.10 5.28
N ALA A 74 12.63 -1.40 4.04
CA ALA A 74 12.60 -0.41 2.97
C ALA A 74 11.65 0.75 3.29
N ILE A 75 10.44 0.45 3.78
CA ILE A 75 9.46 1.46 4.19
C ILE A 75 10.01 2.29 5.36
N ARG A 76 10.56 1.64 6.39
CA ARG A 76 11.16 2.34 7.55
C ARG A 76 12.32 3.26 7.16
N HIS A 77 13.17 2.84 6.22
CA HIS A 77 14.25 3.69 5.73
C HIS A 77 13.73 4.88 4.90
N ALA A 78 12.58 4.70 4.23
CA ALA A 78 11.93 5.73 3.45
C ALA A 78 11.07 6.69 4.29
N LEU A 79 10.67 6.29 5.50
CA LEU A 79 10.08 7.16 6.51
C LEU A 79 11.19 8.04 7.09
N ARG A 80 11.18 9.31 6.70
CA ARG A 80 12.00 10.36 7.31
C ARG A 80 11.11 11.23 8.16
#